data_AF-A0A4Q9VC82-F1
#
_entry.id   AF-A0A4Q9VC82-F1
#
_cell.length_a   1.000
_cell.length_b   1.000
_cell.length_c   1.000
_cell.angle_alpha   90.00
_cell.angle_beta   90.00
_cell.angle_gamma   90.00
#
_symmetry.space_group_name_H-M   'P 1'
#
loop_
_entity.id
_entity.type
_entity.pdbx_description
1 polymer ?
#
loop_
_entity_poly.entity_id
_entity_poly.type
_entity_poly.pdbx_seq_one_letter_code
_entity_poly.pdbx_strand_id
1 'polypeptide(L)'
;MKTVLLGLCLLMSFSLTGQKLSEDSEKLKKDQPEVYKSIEDYASSKWKNDSAKTIYEINEQTAAFSELCKLVIEDFSRNRLCLEVLKQRTEDGKNISFNAPSVNWKSVLFEMRQKLNVKTAF
;
A
#
# COMPACT_ATOMS: atom_id res chain seq x y z
N MET A 1 -56.44 -5.89 -2.27
CA MET A 1 -55.19 -5.69 -3.03
C MET A 1 -54.31 -4.63 -2.35
N LYS A 2 -53.69 -4.94 -1.21
CA LYS A 2 -52.84 -3.97 -0.46
C LYS A 2 -51.56 -4.57 0.14
N THR A 3 -51.23 -5.83 -0.16
CA THR A 3 -50.14 -6.56 0.52
C THR A 3 -48.89 -6.78 -0.34
N VAL A 4 -48.87 -6.34 -1.60
CA VAL A 4 -47.75 -6.61 -2.52
C VAL A 4 -46.71 -5.47 -2.56
N LEU A 5 -47.01 -4.28 -2.01
CA LEU A 5 -46.09 -3.14 -2.09
C LEU A 5 -45.00 -3.08 -1.00
N LEU A 6 -45.12 -3.85 0.09
CA LEU A 6 -44.18 -3.77 1.22
C LEU A 6 -42.96 -4.68 1.10
N GLY A 7 -42.96 -5.63 0.16
CA GLY A 7 -41.85 -6.58 -0.05
C GLY A 7 -40.69 -6.05 -0.89
N LEU A 8 -40.88 -4.96 -1.65
CA LEU A 8 -39.86 -4.46 -2.60
C LEU A 8 -38.90 -3.40 -2.03
N CYS A 9 -39.20 -2.78 -0.88
CA CYS A 9 -38.35 -1.73 -0.32
C CYS A 9 -37.22 -2.23 0.60
N LEU A 10 -37.20 -3.52 0.98
CA LEU A 10 -36.20 -4.08 1.90
C LEU A 10 -34.94 -4.65 1.22
N LEU A 11 -34.84 -4.59 -0.11
CA LEU A 11 -33.68 -5.11 -0.87
C LEU A 11 -32.71 -4.01 -1.36
N MET A 12 -32.99 -2.73 -1.09
CA MET A 12 -32.16 -1.60 -1.53
C MET A 12 -31.24 -1.05 -0.43
N SER A 13 -31.16 -1.72 0.72
CA SER A 13 -30.22 -1.41 1.80
C SER A 13 -28.93 -2.23 1.72
N PHE A 14 -28.54 -2.67 0.51
CA PHE A 14 -27.13 -2.99 0.25
C PHE A 14 -26.35 -1.69 0.37
N SER A 15 -25.91 -1.45 1.60
CA SER A 15 -25.04 -0.37 2.01
C SER A 15 -23.97 -0.14 0.95
N LEU A 16 -24.02 1.02 0.30
CA LEU A 16 -22.83 1.69 -0.19
C LEU A 16 -21.93 1.98 1.03
N THR A 17 -21.34 0.94 1.63
CA THR A 17 -20.19 1.09 2.50
C THR A 17 -19.05 1.53 1.61
N GLY A 18 -18.93 2.84 1.42
CA GLY A 18 -17.71 3.42 0.88
C GLY A 18 -16.55 2.88 1.71
N GLN A 19 -15.59 2.23 1.06
CA GLN A 19 -14.38 1.80 1.76
C GLN A 19 -13.71 3.05 2.34
N LYS A 20 -13.23 2.94 3.58
CA LYS A 20 -12.50 4.01 4.25
C LYS A 20 -11.01 3.73 4.23
N LEU A 21 -10.22 4.79 4.33
CA LEU A 21 -8.79 4.66 4.60
C LEU A 21 -8.58 3.98 5.96
N SER A 22 -7.54 3.17 6.05
CA SER A 22 -7.08 2.61 7.32
C SER A 22 -6.48 3.71 8.20
N GLU A 23 -6.43 3.47 9.52
CA GLU A 23 -5.79 4.39 10.47
C GLU A 23 -4.33 4.65 10.10
N ASP A 24 -3.60 3.63 9.64
CA ASP A 24 -2.22 3.78 9.16
C ASP A 24 -2.13 4.67 7.91
N SER A 25 -3.10 4.59 7.00
CA SER A 25 -3.14 5.44 5.81
C SER A 25 -3.46 6.89 6.14
N GLU A 26 -4.40 7.12 7.08
CA GLU A 26 -4.70 8.46 7.59
C GLU A 26 -3.50 9.06 8.34
N LYS A 27 -2.79 8.23 9.12
CA LYS A 27 -1.56 8.65 9.79
C LYS A 27 -0.46 8.98 8.80
N LEU A 28 -0.21 8.12 7.80
CA LEU A 28 0.80 8.37 6.77
C LEU A 28 0.50 9.66 5.99
N LYS A 29 -0.78 9.89 5.65
CA LYS A 29 -1.25 11.12 5.00
C LYS A 29 -0.91 12.38 5.79
N LYS A 30 -0.99 12.31 7.13
CA LYS A 30 -0.68 13.42 8.02
C LYS A 30 0.82 13.59 8.25
N ASP A 31 1.52 12.50 8.52
CA ASP A 31 2.91 12.51 8.99
C ASP A 31 3.92 12.62 7.84
N GLN A 32 3.61 12.06 6.67
CA GLN A 32 4.45 12.03 5.46
C GLN A 32 3.60 12.21 4.18
N PRO A 33 3.03 13.40 3.96
CA PRO A 33 2.07 13.65 2.90
C PRO A 33 2.62 13.37 1.49
N GLU A 34 3.91 13.56 1.26
CA GLU A 34 4.59 13.28 0.00
C GLU A 34 4.65 11.78 -0.35
N VAL A 35 4.87 10.91 0.63
CA VAL A 35 4.85 9.45 0.46
C VAL A 35 3.41 8.98 0.27
N TYR A 36 2.48 9.52 1.05
CA TYR A 36 1.08 9.22 0.85
C TYR A 36 0.61 9.60 -0.56
N LYS A 37 1.03 10.78 -1.05
CA LYS A 37 0.65 11.26 -2.38
C LYS A 37 1.17 10.32 -3.49
N SER A 38 2.38 9.80 -3.36
CA SER A 38 2.93 8.84 -4.33
C SER A 38 2.13 7.53 -4.36
N ILE A 39 1.68 7.05 -3.20
CA ILE A 39 0.80 5.87 -3.07
C ILE A 39 -0.58 6.13 -3.66
N GLU A 40 -1.17 7.30 -3.38
CA GLU A 40 -2.45 7.71 -3.93
C GLU A 40 -2.41 7.79 -5.46
N ASP A 41 -1.36 8.39 -6.02
CA ASP A 41 -1.18 8.51 -7.47
C ASP A 41 -0.98 7.13 -8.13
N TYR A 42 -0.22 6.22 -7.49
CA TYR A 42 -0.10 4.84 -7.94
C TYR A 42 -1.47 4.14 -7.99
N ALA A 43 -2.22 4.18 -6.89
CA ALA A 43 -3.52 3.53 -6.78
C ALA A 43 -4.52 4.11 -7.80
N SER A 44 -4.53 5.43 -7.96
CA SER A 44 -5.38 6.14 -8.91
C SER A 44 -5.03 5.79 -10.36
N SER A 45 -3.74 5.66 -10.69
CA SER A 45 -3.32 5.25 -12.04
C SER A 45 -3.75 3.81 -12.39
N LYS A 46 -3.70 2.90 -11.41
CA LYS A 46 -4.01 1.48 -11.56
C LYS A 46 -5.51 1.22 -11.69
N TRP A 47 -6.31 1.87 -10.84
CA TRP A 47 -7.74 1.59 -10.73
C TRP A 47 -8.63 2.67 -11.38
N LYS A 48 -8.03 3.79 -11.82
CA LYS A 48 -8.65 4.91 -12.54
C LYS A 48 -9.88 5.45 -11.82
N ASN A 49 -11.05 4.92 -12.15
CA ASN A 49 -12.35 5.43 -11.70
C ASN A 49 -13.03 4.53 -10.65
N ASP A 50 -12.41 3.41 -10.26
CA ASP A 50 -12.95 2.52 -9.23
C ASP A 50 -12.48 2.98 -7.84
N SER A 51 -13.25 3.89 -7.23
CA SER A 51 -12.89 4.53 -5.97
C SER A 51 -12.71 3.54 -4.81
N ALA A 52 -13.51 2.48 -4.78
CA ALA A 52 -13.35 1.41 -3.79
C ALA A 52 -11.99 0.73 -3.97
N LYS A 53 -11.66 0.27 -5.18
CA LYS A 53 -10.36 -0.36 -5.43
C LYS A 53 -9.18 0.59 -5.22
N THR A 54 -9.33 1.87 -5.50
CA THR A 54 -8.30 2.88 -5.18
C THR A 54 -8.05 2.94 -3.68
N ILE A 55 -9.10 3.04 -2.85
CA ILE A 55 -8.96 3.10 -1.38
C ILE A 55 -8.37 1.79 -0.84
N TYR A 56 -8.82 0.65 -1.34
CA TYR A 56 -8.24 -0.65 -0.98
C TYR A 56 -6.75 -0.73 -1.33
N GLU A 57 -6.35 -0.29 -2.53
CA GLU A 57 -4.95 -0.29 -2.95
C GLU A 57 -4.10 0.68 -2.12
N ILE A 58 -4.63 1.85 -1.75
CA ILE A 58 -3.94 2.78 -0.83
C ILE A 58 -3.64 2.08 0.49
N ASN A 59 -4.64 1.42 1.10
CA ASN A 59 -4.44 0.72 2.37
C ASN A 59 -3.39 -0.38 2.27
N GLU A 60 -3.42 -1.17 1.20
CA GLU A 60 -2.46 -2.24 0.95
C GLU A 60 -1.03 -1.72 0.73
N GLN A 61 -0.87 -0.64 -0.03
CA GLN A 61 0.44 -0.02 -0.30
C GLN A 61 1.00 0.64 0.96
N THR A 62 0.17 1.31 1.76
CA THR A 62 0.57 1.88 3.06
C THR A 62 1.05 0.79 4.02
N ALA A 63 0.32 -0.32 4.11
CA ALA A 63 0.72 -1.45 4.97
C ALA A 63 2.07 -2.01 4.54
N ALA A 64 2.26 -2.20 3.23
CA ALA A 64 3.53 -2.68 2.68
C ALA A 64 4.70 -1.71 2.92
N PHE A 65 4.48 -0.40 2.74
CA PHE A 65 5.46 0.64 3.04
C PHE A 65 5.84 0.64 4.53
N SER A 66 4.84 0.58 5.41
CA SER A 66 5.05 0.58 6.85
C SER A 66 5.83 -0.65 7.31
N GLU A 67 5.53 -1.81 6.75
CA GLU A 67 6.29 -3.03 7.04
C GLU A 67 7.71 -2.95 6.50
N LEU A 68 7.91 -2.43 5.30
CA LEU A 68 9.23 -2.20 4.75
C LEU A 68 10.05 -1.25 5.64
N CYS A 69 9.45 -0.18 6.15
CA CYS A 69 10.09 0.72 7.11
C CYS A 69 10.45 0.00 8.41
N LYS A 70 9.57 -0.87 8.94
CA LYS A 70 9.88 -1.68 10.13
C LYS A 70 11.04 -2.64 9.87
N LEU A 71 11.02 -3.39 8.78
CA LEU A 71 12.13 -4.26 8.40
C LEU A 71 13.41 -3.46 8.25
N VAL A 72 13.35 -2.32 7.55
CA VAL A 72 14.50 -1.44 7.41
C VAL A 72 14.97 -0.95 8.78
N ILE A 73 14.12 -0.51 9.72
CA ILE A 73 14.53 0.03 11.02
C ILE A 73 14.99 -1.06 12.00
N GLU A 74 14.23 -2.16 12.14
CA GLU A 74 14.54 -3.30 13.01
C GLU A 74 15.85 -3.97 12.54
N ASP A 75 16.02 -4.20 11.24
CA ASP A 75 17.28 -4.71 10.69
C ASP A 75 18.33 -3.62 10.43
N PHE A 76 18.05 -2.31 10.42
CA PHE A 76 19.10 -1.27 10.28
C PHE A 76 20.06 -1.31 11.46
N SER A 77 19.55 -1.70 12.62
CA SER A 77 20.37 -1.94 13.80
C SER A 77 21.31 -3.15 13.64
N ARG A 78 21.09 -4.03 12.63
CA ARG A 78 21.75 -5.34 12.52
C ARG A 78 22.27 -5.76 11.13
N ASN A 79 21.84 -5.17 10.01
CA ASN A 79 21.99 -5.79 8.68
C ASN A 79 22.22 -4.81 7.51
N ARG A 80 23.46 -4.80 7.01
CA ARG A 80 23.95 -4.02 5.85
C ARG A 80 23.19 -4.31 4.54
N LEU A 81 22.47 -5.43 4.46
CA LEU A 81 21.77 -5.89 3.25
C LEU A 81 20.56 -5.04 2.87
N CYS A 82 19.82 -4.47 3.84
CA CYS A 82 18.71 -3.55 3.56
C CYS A 82 19.17 -2.33 2.76
N LEU A 83 20.34 -1.80 3.11
CA LEU A 83 20.97 -0.67 2.43
C LEU A 83 21.42 -1.03 1.01
N GLU A 84 21.98 -2.23 0.80
CA GLU A 84 22.42 -2.67 -0.53
C GLU A 84 21.24 -2.91 -1.48
N VAL A 85 20.10 -3.43 -1.01
CA VAL A 85 18.91 -3.61 -1.84
C VAL A 85 18.29 -2.27 -2.25
N LEU A 86 18.21 -1.32 -1.32
CA LEU A 86 17.74 0.03 -1.62
C LEU A 86 18.72 0.75 -2.55
N LYS A 87 20.04 0.67 -2.30
CA LYS A 87 21.07 1.28 -3.15
C LYS A 87 21.16 0.68 -4.55
N GLN A 88 21.11 -0.65 -4.69
CA GLN A 88 21.14 -1.32 -6.00
C GLN A 88 20.02 -0.82 -6.89
N ARG A 89 18.81 -0.61 -6.33
CA ARG A 89 17.71 -0.05 -7.13
C ARG A 89 17.96 1.41 -7.52
N THR A 90 18.55 2.21 -6.64
CA THR A 90 19.00 3.59 -6.96
C THR A 90 20.06 3.61 -8.07
N GLU A 91 20.98 2.63 -8.08
CA GLU A 91 22.09 2.50 -9.05
C GLU A 91 21.65 1.89 -10.40
N ASP A 92 20.65 0.99 -10.42
CA ASP A 92 20.05 0.39 -11.62
C ASP A 92 19.21 1.38 -12.47
N GLY A 93 19.33 2.69 -12.22
CA GLY A 93 18.54 3.74 -12.87
C GLY A 93 17.07 3.79 -12.42
N LYS A 94 16.64 2.91 -11.52
CA LYS A 94 15.33 2.93 -10.88
C LYS A 94 15.41 3.76 -9.60
N ASN A 95 15.62 5.07 -9.75
CA ASN A 95 15.74 5.99 -8.62
C ASN A 95 14.51 5.85 -7.69
N ILE A 96 14.62 5.05 -6.62
CA ILE A 96 13.55 4.90 -5.64
C ILE A 96 13.61 6.16 -4.79
N SER A 97 12.96 7.19 -5.28
CA SER A 97 12.43 8.20 -4.38
C SER A 97 11.26 7.56 -3.66
N PHE A 98 11.22 7.66 -2.33
CA PHE A 98 10.04 7.29 -1.54
C PHE A 98 8.77 8.05 -1.99
N ASN A 99 8.96 9.12 -2.76
CA ASN A 99 7.90 9.98 -3.28
C ASN A 99 7.61 9.70 -4.77
N ALA A 100 8.20 8.66 -5.38
CA ALA A 100 7.94 8.33 -6.77
C ALA A 100 6.61 7.56 -6.92
N PRO A 101 5.64 8.06 -7.72
CA PRO A 101 4.32 7.46 -7.85
C PRO A 101 4.30 6.15 -8.66
N SER A 102 5.45 5.75 -9.22
CA SER A 102 5.61 4.48 -9.94
C SER A 102 5.99 3.30 -9.04
N VAL A 103 6.23 3.55 -7.74
CA VAL A 103 6.72 2.52 -6.82
C VAL A 103 5.56 1.68 -6.29
N ASN A 104 5.60 0.37 -6.58
CA ASN A 104 4.73 -0.62 -5.97
C ASN A 104 5.40 -1.21 -4.72
N TRP A 105 5.08 -0.69 -3.55
CA TRP A 105 5.66 -1.09 -2.26
C TRP A 105 5.43 -2.56 -1.92
N LYS A 106 4.30 -3.16 -2.35
CA LYS A 106 4.09 -4.60 -2.20
C LYS A 106 5.16 -5.42 -2.92
N SER A 107 5.54 -5.03 -4.14
CA SER A 107 6.62 -5.70 -4.87
C SER A 107 7.98 -5.48 -4.21
N VAL A 108 8.25 -4.28 -3.70
CA VAL A 108 9.51 -4.00 -2.99
C VAL A 108 9.62 -4.86 -1.73
N LEU A 109 8.56 -4.92 -0.92
CA LEU A 109 8.50 -5.74 0.29
C LEU A 109 8.70 -7.23 -0.03
N PHE A 110 8.05 -7.72 -1.09
CA PHE A 110 8.21 -9.11 -1.54
C PHE A 110 9.67 -9.44 -1.89
N GLU A 111 10.32 -8.62 -2.72
CA GLU A 111 11.71 -8.83 -3.10
C GLU A 111 12.67 -8.76 -1.90
N MET A 112 12.39 -7.84 -0.96
CA MET A 112 13.17 -7.69 0.25
C MET A 112 13.13 -8.96 1.11
N ARG A 113 11.93 -9.50 1.35
CA ARG A 113 11.73 -10.76 2.08
C ARG A 113 12.42 -11.94 1.39
N GLN A 114 12.35 -12.03 0.06
CA GLN A 114 13.07 -13.07 -0.70
C GLN A 114 14.58 -13.01 -0.49
N LYS A 115 15.18 -11.81 -0.59
CA LYS A 115 16.63 -11.64 -0.39
C LYS A 115 17.08 -11.95 1.05
N LEU A 116 16.26 -11.62 2.06
CA LEU A 116 16.55 -11.96 3.46
C LEU A 116 16.48 -13.49 3.70
N ASN A 117 15.46 -14.17 3.18
CA ASN A 117 15.28 -15.61 3.34
C ASN A 117 16.35 -16.46 2.65
N VAL A 118 16.88 -16.02 1.50
CA VAL A 118 17.94 -16.75 0.79
C VAL A 118 19.26 -16.76 1.56
N LYS A 119 19.51 -15.76 2.42
CA LYS A 119 20.79 -15.62 3.14
C LYS A 119 20.79 -16.17 4.57
N THR A 120 19.62 -16.43 5.17
CA THR A 120 19.51 -17.14 6.46
C THR A 120 19.56 -18.67 6.33
N ALA A 121 19.58 -19.18 5.09
CA ALA A 121 19.63 -20.61 4.77
C ALA A 121 21.07 -21.17 4.60
N PHE A 122 22.10 -20.37 4.86
CA PHE A 122 23.51 -20.75 4.89
C PHE A 122 24.07 -20.59 6.30
#